data_AF-A0A0G1X5H7-F1
#
_entry.id   AF-A0A0G1X5H7-F1
#
_cell.length_a   1.000
_cell.length_b   1.000
_cell.length_c   1.000
_cell.angle_alpha   90.00
_cell.angle_beta   90.00
_cell.angle_gamma   90.00
#
_symmetry.space_group_name_H-M   'P 1'
#
loop_
_entity.id
_entity.type
_entity.pdbx_description
1 polymer ?
#
loop_
_entity_poly.entity_id
_entity_poly.type
_entity_poly.pdbx_seq_one_letter_code
_entity_poly.pdbx_strand_id
1 'polypeptide(L)'
;MSQTIQQLAAEIGELLAESFLDKKIKDLILKNIGDMPENLVFKLRDALQNEKDEMDTVIFEVELFLKQQDERWAKLTEEQQKTADAAGEELFEKLKDQPHE
;
A
#
# COMPACT_ATOMS: atom_id res chain seq x y z
N MET A 1 -31.52 -19.73 13.78
CA MET A 1 -30.50 -19.16 12.86
C MET A 1 -30.18 -20.24 11.82
N SER A 2 -30.23 -19.93 10.53
CA SER A 2 -29.84 -20.90 9.49
C SER A 2 -28.32 -21.16 9.54
N GLN A 3 -27.86 -22.33 9.09
CA GLN A 3 -26.42 -22.62 8.97
C GLN A 3 -25.70 -21.59 8.08
N THR A 4 -26.39 -21.10 7.05
CA THR A 4 -25.90 -20.06 6.14
C THR A 4 -25.59 -18.75 6.86
N ILE A 5 -26.47 -18.29 7.75
CA ILE A 5 -26.24 -17.06 8.53
C ILE A 5 -25.07 -17.22 9.51
N GLN A 6 -24.87 -18.41 10.08
CA GLN A 6 -23.73 -18.66 10.97
C GLN A 6 -22.39 -18.61 10.24
N GLN A 7 -22.32 -19.16 9.03
CA GLN A 7 -21.12 -19.06 8.18
C GLN A 7 -20.84 -17.62 7.78
N LEU A 8 -21.85 -16.88 7.31
CA LEU A 8 -21.71 -15.46 6.98
C LEU A 8 -21.27 -14.61 8.17
N ALA A 9 -21.79 -14.90 9.37
CA ALA A 9 -21.40 -14.17 10.57
C ALA A 9 -19.94 -14.40 10.95
N ALA A 10 -19.40 -15.59 10.70
CA ALA A 10 -17.97 -15.87 10.89
C ALA A 10 -17.12 -15.09 9.88
N GLU A 11 -17.49 -15.13 8.59
CA GLU A 11 -16.80 -14.36 7.54
C GLU A 11 -16.81 -12.85 7.83
N ILE A 12 -17.96 -12.31 8.23
CA ILE A 12 -18.07 -10.90 8.62
C ILE A 12 -17.20 -10.61 9.85
N GLY A 13 -17.10 -11.53 10.80
CA GLY A 13 -16.22 -11.39 11.97
C GLY A 13 -14.75 -11.27 11.58
N GLU A 14 -14.29 -12.10 10.64
CA GLU A 14 -12.92 -12.04 10.10
C GLU A 14 -12.68 -10.72 9.35
N LEU A 15 -13.59 -10.32 8.46
CA LEU A 15 -13.49 -9.07 7.71
C LEU A 15 -13.49 -7.84 8.63
N LEU A 16 -14.31 -7.84 9.69
CA LEU A 16 -14.32 -6.77 10.67
C LEU A 16 -13.04 -6.72 11.50
N ALA A 17 -12.37 -7.86 11.74
CA ALA A 17 -11.10 -7.86 12.46
C ALA A 17 -10.02 -7.09 11.67
N GLU A 18 -10.02 -7.25 10.35
CA GLU A 18 -9.06 -6.64 9.43
C GLU A 18 -9.45 -5.22 8.98
N SER A 19 -10.74 -4.88 9.00
CA SER A 19 -11.25 -3.57 8.60
C SER A 19 -10.71 -2.41 9.45
N PHE A 20 -10.61 -1.21 8.88
CA PHE A 20 -10.21 0.02 9.58
C PHE A 20 -11.37 0.73 10.28
N LEU A 21 -12.56 0.14 10.30
CA LEU A 21 -13.72 0.71 10.97
C LEU A 21 -13.48 0.96 12.47
N ASP A 22 -14.15 1.98 13.01
CA ASP A 22 -14.10 2.25 14.45
C ASP A 22 -14.65 1.06 15.25
N LYS A 23 -14.04 0.78 16.41
CA LYS A 23 -14.43 -0.33 17.27
C LYS A 23 -15.92 -0.30 17.64
N LYS A 24 -16.51 0.88 17.86
CA LYS A 24 -17.93 1.00 18.18
C LYS A 24 -18.82 0.53 17.04
N ILE A 25 -18.41 0.77 15.79
CA ILE A 25 -19.13 0.33 14.60
C ILE A 25 -19.04 -1.19 14.48
N LYS A 26 -17.84 -1.75 14.66
CA LYS A 26 -17.61 -3.21 14.67
C LYS A 26 -18.47 -3.92 15.72
N ASP A 27 -18.46 -3.40 16.95
CA ASP A 27 -19.25 -3.94 18.07
C ASP A 27 -20.76 -3.85 17.78
N LEU A 28 -21.22 -2.76 17.17
CA LEU A 28 -22.64 -2.59 16.79
C LEU A 28 -23.05 -3.61 15.71
N ILE A 29 -22.20 -3.85 14.71
CA ILE A 29 -22.46 -4.85 13.68
C ILE A 29 -22.55 -6.24 14.30
N LEU A 30 -21.55 -6.64 15.08
CA LEU A 30 -21.49 -7.97 15.71
C LEU A 30 -22.68 -8.23 16.64
N LYS A 31 -23.12 -7.20 17.38
CA LYS A 31 -24.27 -7.31 18.28
C LYS A 31 -25.59 -7.57 17.55
N ASN A 32 -25.76 -7.01 16.35
CA ASN A 32 -27.04 -7.05 15.63
C ASN A 32 -27.07 -8.09 14.51
N ILE A 33 -25.96 -8.77 14.20
CA ILE A 33 -25.85 -9.70 13.07
C ILE A 33 -26.85 -10.86 13.11
N GLY A 34 -27.15 -11.36 14.31
CA GLY A 34 -28.12 -12.43 14.51
C GLY A 34 -29.58 -12.01 14.29
N ASP A 35 -29.86 -10.72 14.38
CA ASP A 35 -31.19 -10.13 14.23
C ASP A 35 -31.40 -9.53 12.82
N MET A 36 -30.34 -9.45 12.02
CA MET A 36 -30.42 -8.90 10.66
C MET A 36 -31.11 -9.88 9.70
N PRO A 37 -31.98 -9.37 8.81
CA PRO A 37 -32.44 -10.10 7.63
C PRO A 37 -31.27 -10.65 6.82
N GLU A 38 -31.39 -11.90 6.34
CA GLU A 38 -30.32 -12.61 5.63
C GLU A 38 -29.77 -11.83 4.43
N ASN A 39 -30.64 -11.19 3.64
CA ASN A 39 -30.23 -10.34 2.53
C ASN A 39 -29.36 -9.15 2.92
N LEU A 40 -29.52 -8.61 4.14
CA LEU A 40 -28.67 -7.54 4.67
C LEU A 40 -27.34 -8.09 5.20
N VAL A 41 -27.34 -9.29 5.77
CA VAL A 41 -26.11 -9.99 6.17
C VAL A 41 -25.22 -10.23 4.94
N PHE A 42 -25.78 -10.74 3.84
CA PHE A 42 -25.04 -10.89 2.58
C PHE A 42 -24.48 -9.57 2.06
N LYS A 43 -25.30 -8.52 1.99
CA LYS A 43 -24.85 -7.20 1.53
C LYS A 43 -23.73 -6.63 2.39
N LEU A 44 -23.80 -6.83 3.69
CA LEU A 44 -22.77 -6.38 4.62
C LEU A 44 -21.45 -7.11 4.39
N ARG A 45 -21.51 -8.44 4.23
CA ARG A 45 -20.35 -9.26 3.89
C ARG A 45 -19.69 -8.78 2.61
N ASP A 46 -20.47 -8.55 1.55
CA ASP A 46 -19.96 -8.11 0.26
C ASP A 46 -19.37 -6.69 0.33
N ALA A 47 -19.99 -5.79 1.10
CA ALA A 47 -19.45 -4.44 1.31
C ALA A 47 -18.09 -4.47 2.04
N LEU A 48 -17.96 -5.30 3.07
CA LEU A 48 -16.70 -5.47 3.81
C LEU A 48 -15.63 -6.16 2.96
N GLN A 49 -16.00 -7.11 2.11
CA GLN A 49 -15.06 -7.72 1.16
C GLN A 49 -14.55 -6.70 0.14
N ASN A 50 -15.45 -5.89 -0.43
CA ASN A 50 -15.06 -4.83 -1.36
C ASN A 50 -14.16 -3.78 -0.68
N GLU A 51 -14.46 -3.39 0.57
CA GLU A 51 -13.58 -2.50 1.35
C GLU A 51 -12.17 -3.07 1.44
N LYS A 52 -12.04 -4.35 1.79
CA LYS A 52 -10.75 -5.03 1.86
C LYS A 52 -10.03 -5.03 0.51
N ASP A 53 -10.70 -5.43 -0.56
CA ASP A 53 -10.10 -5.53 -1.90
C ASP A 53 -9.62 -4.16 -2.42
N GLU A 54 -10.39 -3.10 -2.16
CA GLU A 54 -10.00 -1.73 -2.49
C GLU A 54 -8.79 -1.28 -1.67
N MET A 55 -8.74 -1.59 -0.37
CA MET A 55 -7.59 -1.23 0.46
C MET A 55 -6.33 -2.00 0.10
N ASP A 56 -6.43 -3.29 -0.21
CA ASP A 56 -5.30 -4.09 -0.69
C ASP A 56 -4.74 -3.51 -2.00
N THR A 57 -5.62 -3.03 -2.89
CA THR A 57 -5.22 -2.35 -4.13
C THR A 57 -4.46 -1.06 -3.84
N VAL A 58 -4.96 -0.22 -2.93
CA VAL A 58 -4.28 1.03 -2.55
C VAL A 58 -2.92 0.76 -1.91
N ILE A 59 -2.83 -0.24 -1.01
CA ILE A 59 -1.56 -0.65 -0.39
C ILE A 59 -0.56 -1.06 -1.46
N PHE A 60 -0.97 -1.90 -2.41
CA PHE A 60 -0.12 -2.33 -3.51
C PHE A 60 0.38 -1.16 -4.37
N GLU A 61 -0.49 -0.20 -4.69
CA GLU A 61 -0.10 1.00 -5.45
C GLU A 61 0.93 1.85 -4.70
N VAL A 62 0.76 2.01 -3.38
CA VAL A 62 1.71 2.73 -2.53
C VAL A 62 3.06 2.01 -2.49
N GLU A 63 3.07 0.69 -2.31
CA GLU A 63 4.31 -0.12 -2.34
C GLU A 63 5.03 0.00 -3.68
N LEU A 64 4.29 -0.07 -4.78
CA LEU A 64 4.84 0.09 -6.13
C LEU A 64 5.43 1.49 -6.33
N PHE A 65 4.73 2.52 -5.86
CA PHE A 65 5.22 3.90 -5.92
C PHE A 65 6.53 4.07 -5.15
N LEU A 66 6.62 3.55 -3.92
CA LEU A 66 7.83 3.61 -3.11
C LEU A 66 9.00 2.89 -3.79
N LYS A 67 8.76 1.69 -4.32
CA LYS A 67 9.78 0.94 -5.06
C LYS A 67 10.31 1.71 -6.27
N GLN A 68 9.40 2.31 -7.06
CA GLN A 68 9.78 3.13 -8.21
C GLN A 68 10.56 4.38 -7.80
N GLN A 69 10.21 4.98 -6.66
CA GLN A 69 10.93 6.13 -6.11
C GLN A 69 12.37 5.74 -5.74
N ASP A 70 12.56 4.61 -5.06
CA ASP A 70 13.89 4.11 -4.71
C ASP A 70 14.76 3.83 -5.94
N GLU A 71 14.19 3.19 -6.97
CA GLU A 71 14.90 2.95 -8.24
C GLU A 71 15.32 4.25 -8.94
N ARG A 72 14.47 5.30 -8.87
CA ARG A 72 14.81 6.62 -9.43
C ARG A 72 15.92 7.30 -8.65
N TRP A 73 15.91 7.23 -7.32
CA TRP A 73 16.98 7.79 -6.49
C TRP A 73 18.31 7.09 -6.72
N ALA A 74 18.31 5.77 -6.87
CA ALA A 74 19.50 5.00 -7.20
C ALA A 74 20.09 5.45 -8.56
N LYS A 75 19.24 5.60 -9.59
CA LYS A 75 19.67 6.09 -10.91
C LYS A 75 20.22 7.51 -10.86
N LEU A 76 19.54 8.42 -10.15
CA LEU A 76 19.99 9.80 -10.01
C LEU A 76 21.37 9.87 -9.34
N THR A 77 21.61 9.03 -8.33
CA THR A 77 22.92 8.94 -7.65
C THR A 77 24.00 8.47 -8.62
N GLU A 78 23.72 7.46 -9.43
CA GLU A 78 24.65 6.96 -10.45
C GLU A 78 24.98 8.03 -11.52
N GLU A 79 23.97 8.77 -11.98
CA GLU A 79 24.14 9.87 -12.94
C GLU A 79 24.94 11.04 -12.36
N GLN A 80 24.69 11.40 -11.10
CA GLN A 80 25.47 12.42 -10.39
C GLN A 80 26.93 12.00 -10.23
N GLN A 81 27.20 10.73 -9.90
CA GLN A 81 28.56 10.22 -9.81
C GLN A 81 29.28 10.28 -11.16
N LYS A 82 28.65 9.80 -12.24
CA LYS A 82 29.22 9.86 -13.60
C LYS A 82 29.51 11.29 -14.04
N THR A 83 28.64 12.23 -13.71
CA THR A 83 28.82 13.64 -14.05
C THR A 83 29.97 14.26 -13.25
N ALA A 84 30.09 13.94 -11.96
CA ALA A 84 31.19 14.39 -11.12
C ALA A 84 32.54 13.83 -11.60
N ASP A 85 32.58 12.55 -11.95
CA ASP A 85 33.79 11.90 -12.48
C ASP A 85 34.23 12.53 -13.81
N ALA A 86 33.28 12.76 -14.73
CA ALA A 86 33.57 13.42 -16.01
C ALA A 86 34.07 14.86 -15.84
N ALA A 87 33.45 15.64 -14.93
CA ALA A 87 33.89 16.99 -14.63
C ALA A 87 35.28 17.02 -13.99
N GLY A 88 35.58 16.06 -13.12
CA GLY A 88 36.91 15.89 -12.51
C GLY A 88 37.98 15.55 -13.53
N GLU A 89 37.68 14.66 -14.48
CA GLU A 89 38.59 14.29 -15.57
C GLU A 89 38.85 15.45 -16.53
N GLU A 90 37.81 16.21 -16.90
CA GLU A 90 37.98 17.44 -17.69
C GLU A 90 38.86 18.48 -16.97
N LEU A 91 38.69 18.63 -15.66
CA LEU A 91 39.47 19.58 -14.86
C LEU A 91 40.92 19.12 -14.70
N PHE A 92 41.15 17.80 -14.55
CA PHE A 92 42.48 17.21 -14.50
C PHE A 92 43.24 17.39 -15.81
N GLU A 93 42.61 17.12 -16.96
CA GLU A 93 43.24 17.34 -18.27
C GLU A 93 43.54 18.84 -18.51
N LYS A 94 42.65 19.76 -18.11
CA LYS A 94 42.93 21.20 -18.15
C LYS A 94 44.11 21.62 -17.28
N LEU A 95 44.28 21.02 -16.10
CA LEU A 95 45.40 21.32 -15.20
C LEU A 95 46.73 20.75 -15.71
N LYS A 96 46.68 19.59 -16.39
CA LYS A 96 47.85 18.95 -17.01
C LYS A 96 48.37 19.70 -18.23
N ASP A 97 47.47 20.33 -18.99
CA ASP A 97 47.82 21.17 -20.15
C ASP A 97 48.23 22.61 -19.77
N GLN A 98 48.10 23.01 -18.50
CA GLN A 98 48.68 24.25 -18.02
C GLN A 98 50.16 24.04 -17.64
N PRO A 99 51.12 24.69 -18.31
CA PRO A 99 52.52 24.60 -17.91
C PRO A 99 52.68 25.24 -16.52
N HIS A 100 53.25 24.49 -15.59
CA HIS A 100 53.72 25.02 -14.32
C HIS A 100 54.85 26.02 -14.60
N GLU A 101 54.56 27.32 -14.49
CA GLU A 101 55.58 28.38 -14.33
C GLU A 101 56.21 28.33 -12.94
#